data_AF-F8PYQ7-F1
#
_entry.id   AF-F8PYQ7-F1
#
_cell.length_a   1.000
_cell.length_b   1.000
_cell.length_c   1.000
_cell.angle_alpha   90.00
_cell.angle_beta   90.00
_cell.angle_gamma   90.00
#
_symmetry.space_group_name_H-M   'P 1'
#
loop_
_entity.id
_entity.type
_entity.pdbx_description
1 polymer ?
#
loop_
_entity_poly.entity_id
_entity_poly.type
_entity_poly.pdbx_seq_one_letter_code
_entity_poly.pdbx_strand_id
1 'polypeptide(L)' 'PLSAPKRDEVFTFINKQLRKGYIRPSKSPMISPVFFIPKKDGKKRIIMDYHYL' A
#
# COMPACT_ATOMS: atom_id res chain seq x y z
N PRO A 1 3.19 13.43 -5.94
CA PRO A 1 3.96 12.86 -4.81
C PRO A 1 3.15 12.81 -3.50
N LEU A 2 3.24 11.70 -2.75
CA LEU A 2 2.59 11.55 -1.42
C LEU A 2 3.20 12.55 -0.41
N SER A 3 2.37 13.20 0.40
CA SER A 3 2.82 14.09 1.48
C SER A 3 3.52 13.30 2.58
N ALA A 4 4.44 13.94 3.32
CA ALA A 4 5.22 13.30 4.39
C ALA A 4 4.40 12.47 5.39
N PRO A 5 3.31 12.97 6.01
CA PRO A 5 2.49 12.17 6.94
C PRO A 5 1.80 10.96 6.29
N LYS A 6 1.60 10.97 4.96
CA LYS A 6 1.06 9.81 4.25
C LYS A 6 2.11 8.71 4.05
N ARG A 7 3.41 9.02 4.12
CA ARG A 7 4.48 8.02 3.97
C ARG A 7 4.59 7.11 5.19
N ASP A 8 4.53 7.66 6.39
CA ASP A 8 4.62 6.86 7.63
C ASP A 8 3.46 5.86 7.75
N GLU A 9 2.28 6.27 7.29
CA GLU A 9 1.09 5.42 7.24
C GLU A 9 1.27 4.27 6.23
N VAL A 10 1.87 4.54 5.06
CA VAL A 10 2.26 3.52 4.07
C VAL A 10 3.25 2.53 4.69
N PHE A 11 4.33 3.01 5.31
CA PHE A 11 5.36 2.14 5.91
C PHE A 11 4.80 1.28 7.03
N THR A 12 3.95 1.86 7.89
CA THR A 12 3.28 1.12 8.97
C THR A 12 2.41 -0.01 8.42
N PHE A 13 1.65 0.26 7.36
CA PHE A 13 0.86 -0.77 6.69
C PHE A 13 1.74 -1.87 6.08
N ILE A 14 2.78 -1.49 5.32
CA ILE A 14 3.70 -2.44 4.68
C ILE A 14 4.32 -3.36 5.73
N ASN A 15 4.84 -2.80 6.82
CA ASN A 15 5.43 -3.57 7.92
C ASN A 15 4.43 -4.55 8.55
N LYS A 16 3.16 -4.14 8.72
CA LYS A 16 2.11 -5.02 9.22
C LYS A 16 1.82 -6.18 8.27
N GLN A 17 1.76 -5.94 6.95
CA GLN A 17 1.51 -7.01 5.98
C GLN A 17 2.71 -7.94 5.81
N LEU A 18 3.93 -7.42 5.90
CA LEU A 18 5.17 -8.22 5.95
C LEU A 18 5.17 -9.15 7.16
N ARG A 19 4.84 -8.63 8.36
CA ARG A 19 4.75 -9.44 9.59
C ARG A 19 3.67 -10.53 9.52
N LYS A 20 2.58 -10.29 8.78
CA LYS A 20 1.54 -11.30 8.52
C LYS A 20 1.93 -12.31 7.44
N GLY A 21 3.01 -12.07 6.69
CA GLY A 21 3.43 -12.91 5.57
C GLY A 21 2.58 -12.76 4.30
N TYR A 22 1.73 -11.73 4.20
CA TYR A 22 0.85 -11.53 3.03
C TYR A 22 1.59 -10.94 1.82
N ILE A 23 2.68 -10.21 2.06
CA ILE A 23 3.54 -9.66 1.02
C ILE A 23 5.01 -9.99 1.32
N ARG A 24 5.87 -9.86 0.30
CA ARG A 24 7.33 -10.03 0.41
C ARG A 24 8.05 -8.99 -0.45
N PRO A 25 9.31 -8.62 -0.11
CA PRO A 25 10.13 -7.80 -0.97
C PRO A 25 10.26 -8.43 -2.37
N SER A 26 10.18 -7.59 -3.41
CA SER A 26 10.31 -8.00 -4.81
C SER A 26 11.41 -7.20 -5.49
N LYS A 27 12.05 -7.79 -6.51
CA LYS A 27 13.01 -7.14 -7.41
C LYS A 27 12.49 -7.07 -8.86
N SER A 28 11.18 -7.25 -9.06
CA SER A 28 10.55 -7.19 -10.38
C SER A 28 10.73 -5.79 -10.99
N PRO A 29 11.01 -5.69 -12.31
CA PRO A 29 10.97 -4.41 -13.02
C PRO A 29 9.54 -3.85 -13.16
N MET A 30 8.52 -4.69 -12.94
CA MET A 30 7.11 -4.31 -13.06
C MET A 30 6.58 -3.79 -11.72
N ILE A 31 5.92 -2.62 -11.75
CA ILE A 31 5.40 -1.94 -10.57
C ILE A 31 3.99 -1.43 -10.87
N SER A 32 3.09 -1.59 -9.91
CA SER A 32 1.73 -1.02 -9.93
C SER A 32 1.59 -0.02 -8.79
N PRO A 33 0.89 1.12 -9.00
CA PRO A 33 0.71 2.11 -7.95
C PRO A 33 -0.27 1.64 -6.87
N VAL A 34 -0.02 2.08 -5.63
CA VAL A 34 -0.84 1.80 -4.45
C VAL A 34 -1.52 3.07 -3.95
N PHE A 35 -2.80 2.96 -3.60
CA PHE A 35 -3.59 4.05 -3.01
C PHE A 35 -4.27 3.63 -1.71
N PHE A 36 -4.49 4.61 -0.82
CA PHE A 36 -5.41 4.44 0.32
C PHE A 36 -6.75 5.09 0.00
N ILE A 37 -7.83 4.32 0.09
CA ILE A 37 -9.19 4.82 -0.04
C ILE A 37 -9.87 4.81 1.33
N PRO A 38 -10.42 5.95 1.78
CA PRO A 38 -11.19 6.00 3.01
C PRO A 38 -12.52 5.24 2.85
N LYS A 39 -12.93 4.55 3.91
CA LYS A 39 -14.22 3.85 4.01
C LYS A 39 -15.12 4.56 5.02
N LYS A 40 -16.42 4.30 4.91
CA LYS A 40 -17.46 4.89 5.78
C LYS A 40 -17.24 4.59 7.26
N ASP A 41 -16.58 3.47 7.58
CA ASP A 41 -16.23 3.05 8.94
C ASP A 41 -14.97 3.75 9.49
N GLY A 42 -14.47 4.78 8.82
CA GLY A 42 -13.26 5.51 9.20
C GLY A 42 -11.96 4.75 8.91
N LYS A 43 -12.04 3.49 8.45
CA LYS A 43 -10.85 2.72 8.06
C LYS A 43 -10.38 3.13 6.67
N LYS A 44 -9.10 2.90 6.40
CA LYS A 44 -8.52 3.04 5.05
C LYS A 44 -8.26 1.66 4.48
N ARG A 45 -8.58 1.46 3.20
CA ARG A 45 -8.20 0.25 2.46
C ARG A 45 -7.11 0.60 1.47
N ILE A 46 -6.09 -0.26 1.41
CA ILE A 46 -5.12 -0.21 0.32
C ILE A 46 -5.71 -0.85 -0.93
N ILE A 47 -5.50 -0.20 -2.07
CA ILE A 47 -5.86 -0.69 -3.40
C ILE A 47 -4.60 -0.62 -4.27
N MET A 48 -4.35 -1.71 -4.99
CA MET A 48 -3.40 -1.78 -6.08
C MET A 48 -4.13 -1.49 -7.39
N ASP A 49 -3.61 -0.58 -8.18
CA ASP A 49 -4.15 -0.27 -9.49
C ASP A 49 -3.46 -1.12 -10.56
N TYR A 50 -4.12 -2.21 -10.93
CA TYR A 50 -3.66 -3.15 -11.93
C TYR A 50 -4.14 -2.83 -13.35
N HIS A 51 -4.72 -1.66 -13.60
CA HIS A 51 -5.31 -1.34 -14.91
C HIS A 51 -4.30 -1.39 -16.08
N TYR A 52 -3.00 -1.25 -15.81
CA TYR A 52 -1.94 -1.29 -16.81
C TYR A 52 -1.21 -2.66 -16.92
N LEU A 53 -1.52 -3.61 -16.02
CA LEU A 53 -0.99 -4.98 -16.13
C LEU A 53 -1.75 -5.75 -17.22
#